data_AF-X1BN56-F1
#
_entry.id   AF-X1BN56-F1
#
_cell.length_a   1.000
_cell.length_b   1.000
_cell.length_c   1.000
_cell.angle_alpha   90.00
_cell.angle_beta   90.00
_cell.angle_gamma   90.00
#
_symmetry.space_group_name_H-M   'P 1'
#
loop_
_entity.id
_entity.type
_entity.pdbx_description
1 polymer ?
#
loop_
_entity_poly.entity_id
_entity_poly.type
_entity_poly.pdbx_seq_one_letter_code
_entity_poly.pdbx_strand_id
1 'polypeptide(L)'
;QPWQVEGLVKTLIQAGYPEDSLYPVENKTVVTNPLKGAKNNKWSPILEKYGLQFYPLTEVEWVKYDFKEPLLRLNQVFPKGIEIPKMYIGKNVIHLPTVKTHGHSTTTGSIKNSFGGLLKEVRHYAHKYMHEVLVDLLIMQKELHPGIFSVMDGTVCGDGAGPRTMEPKIKNLILASGDSVAIDSIAAKLMGFNPMDIPYIRMCHERGLGTGDPAEIEVMGEDIAEINFGFKSKKSFVIWGDQMIRKGFLRPFEKILLHSPLICWAPFASNVYHDLLWYPTVGRKRSSSFP
;
A
#
# COMPACT_ATOMS: atom_id res chain seq x y z
N GLN A 1 14.55 14.49 2.53
CA GLN A 1 13.57 14.89 3.57
C GLN A 1 12.24 14.25 3.18
N PRO A 2 11.29 13.93 4.08
CA PRO A 2 10.02 13.34 3.66
C PRO A 2 9.07 14.43 3.11
N TRP A 3 9.43 14.97 1.94
CA TRP A 3 8.75 16.08 1.25
C TRP A 3 7.25 15.88 1.09
N GLN A 4 6.80 14.64 0.86
CA GLN A 4 5.39 14.32 0.70
C GLN A 4 4.60 14.61 1.99
N VAL A 5 5.12 14.19 3.14
CA VAL A 5 4.48 14.41 4.45
C VAL A 5 4.48 15.88 4.80
N GLU A 6 5.63 16.55 4.69
CA GLU A 6 5.76 17.97 5.01
C GLU A 6 4.89 18.84 4.09
N GLY A 7 4.89 18.56 2.79
CA GLY A 7 4.09 19.28 1.80
C GLY A 7 2.60 19.16 2.10
N LEU A 8 2.11 17.96 2.42
CA LEU A 8 0.71 17.76 2.77
C LEU A 8 0.34 18.49 4.08
N VAL A 9 1.09 18.26 5.16
CA VAL A 9 0.80 18.84 6.47
C VAL A 9 0.80 20.36 6.40
N LYS A 10 1.82 20.95 5.77
CA LYS A 10 1.90 22.40 5.57
C LYS A 10 0.70 22.92 4.78
N THR A 11 0.29 22.23 3.71
CA THR A 11 -0.85 22.64 2.88
C THR A 11 -2.17 22.61 3.66
N LEU A 12 -2.41 21.56 4.45
CA LEU A 12 -3.62 21.44 5.26
C LEU A 12 -3.70 22.54 6.33
N ILE A 13 -2.60 22.79 7.05
CA ILE A 13 -2.54 23.86 8.05
C ILE A 13 -2.77 25.24 7.39
N GLN A 14 -2.15 25.49 6.24
CA GLN A 14 -2.34 26.74 5.49
C GLN A 14 -3.76 26.91 4.95
N ALA A 15 -4.44 25.82 4.64
CA ALA A 15 -5.86 25.81 4.25
C ALA A 15 -6.81 25.97 5.45
N GLY A 16 -6.30 26.07 6.68
CA GLY A 16 -7.09 26.33 7.88
C GLY A 16 -7.61 25.08 8.60
N TYR A 17 -7.12 23.89 8.25
CA TYR A 17 -7.44 22.68 9.04
C TYR A 17 -6.71 22.76 10.39
N PRO A 18 -7.43 22.62 11.52
CA PRO A 18 -6.81 22.71 12.83
C PRO A 18 -5.94 21.48 13.10
N GLU A 19 -4.81 21.68 13.78
CA GLU A 19 -3.80 20.63 14.03
C GLU A 19 -4.39 19.42 14.77
N ASP A 20 -5.33 19.64 15.69
CA ASP A 20 -6.03 18.60 16.45
C ASP A 20 -7.02 17.75 15.62
N SER A 21 -7.26 18.13 14.37
CA SER A 21 -8.04 17.36 13.39
C SER A 21 -7.18 16.52 12.43
N LEU A 22 -5.85 16.64 12.51
CA LEU A 22 -4.90 15.92 11.67
C LEU A 22 -4.33 14.72 12.44
N TYR A 23 -4.59 13.51 11.93
CA TYR A 23 -4.16 12.26 12.58
C TYR A 23 -3.19 11.48 11.68
N PRO A 24 -1.87 11.73 11.77
CA PRO A 24 -0.86 10.87 11.16
C PRO A 24 -0.94 9.46 11.74
N VAL A 25 -1.23 8.47 10.90
CA VAL A 25 -1.42 7.07 11.32
C VAL A 25 -0.63 6.10 10.44
N GLU A 26 -0.23 4.96 11.02
CA GLU A 26 0.39 3.83 10.31
C GLU A 26 0.13 2.54 11.09
N ASN A 27 0.10 1.41 10.39
CA ASN A 27 -0.04 0.10 11.03
C ASN A 27 1.26 -0.69 10.99
N LYS A 28 1.38 -1.67 11.88
CA LYS A 28 2.43 -2.67 11.79
C LYS A 28 2.13 -3.72 10.72
N THR A 29 3.20 -4.37 10.27
CA THR A 29 3.14 -5.68 9.62
C THR A 29 3.63 -6.74 10.61
N VAL A 30 3.65 -8.02 10.21
CA VAL A 30 4.18 -9.11 11.06
C VAL A 30 5.65 -8.90 11.44
N VAL A 31 6.36 -8.03 10.73
CA VAL A 31 7.82 -7.85 10.85
C VAL A 31 8.24 -6.38 10.97
N THR A 32 7.30 -5.43 11.14
CA THR A 32 7.62 -4.00 11.24
C THR A 32 7.08 -3.38 12.53
N ASN A 33 7.73 -2.30 12.98
CA ASN A 33 7.29 -1.48 14.11
C ASN A 33 6.98 -0.06 13.59
N PRO A 34 5.74 0.46 13.75
CA PRO A 34 5.32 1.72 13.16
C PRO A 34 6.05 2.94 13.74
N LEU A 35 6.34 2.95 15.05
CA LEU A 35 7.12 4.01 15.69
C LEU A 35 8.56 4.05 15.17
N LYS A 36 9.20 2.89 15.05
CA LYS A 36 10.54 2.80 14.44
C LYS A 36 10.52 3.22 12.96
N GLY A 37 9.45 2.89 12.24
CA GLY A 37 9.21 3.31 10.87
C GLY A 37 9.12 4.83 10.74
N ALA A 38 8.28 5.48 11.56
CA ALA A 38 8.12 6.93 11.58
C ALA A 38 9.46 7.64 11.85
N LYS A 39 10.28 7.13 12.78
CA LYS A 39 11.61 7.67 13.05
C LYS A 39 12.57 7.47 11.87
N ASN A 40 12.66 6.26 11.33
CA ASN A 40 13.62 5.92 10.28
C ASN A 40 13.28 6.58 8.93
N ASN A 41 12.00 6.76 8.62
CA ASN A 41 11.53 7.51 7.46
C ASN A 41 11.54 9.03 7.69
N LYS A 42 12.00 9.48 8.87
CA LYS A 42 12.09 10.89 9.28
C LYS A 42 10.75 11.62 9.33
N TRP A 43 9.64 10.91 9.52
CA TRP A 43 8.32 11.51 9.71
C TRP A 43 8.22 12.23 11.06
N SER A 44 8.73 11.61 12.14
CA SER A 44 8.69 12.17 13.50
C SER A 44 9.12 13.64 13.60
N PRO A 45 10.32 14.05 13.12
CA PRO A 45 10.74 15.45 13.23
C PRO A 45 9.87 16.42 12.42
N ILE A 46 9.23 15.95 11.33
CA ILE A 46 8.27 16.78 10.59
C ILE A 46 6.98 16.93 11.36
N LEU A 47 6.43 15.83 11.88
CA LEU A 47 5.19 15.87 12.67
C LEU A 47 5.36 16.76 13.92
N GLU A 48 6.47 16.61 14.64
CA GLU A 48 6.83 17.45 15.80
C GLU A 48 6.95 18.93 15.45
N LYS A 49 7.55 19.27 14.30
CA LYS A 49 7.67 20.65 13.81
C LYS A 49 6.30 21.33 13.62
N TYR A 50 5.25 20.56 13.32
CA TYR A 50 3.89 21.04 13.11
C TYR A 50 2.93 20.70 14.26
N GLY A 51 3.45 20.34 15.45
CA GLY A 51 2.62 20.05 16.62
C GLY A 51 1.78 18.77 16.51
N LEU A 52 2.03 17.90 15.54
CA LEU A 52 1.22 16.72 15.28
C LEU A 52 1.72 15.49 16.03
N GLN A 53 0.80 14.81 16.71
CA GLN A 53 1.05 13.51 17.32
C GLN A 53 0.90 12.38 16.30
N PHE A 54 1.82 11.42 16.30
CA PHE A 54 1.70 10.20 15.51
C PHE A 54 0.91 9.14 16.28
N TYR A 55 -0.04 8.48 15.62
CA TYR A 55 -0.91 7.45 16.22
C TYR A 55 -0.65 6.09 15.57
N PRO A 56 0.10 5.19 16.24
CA PRO A 56 0.21 3.81 15.81
C PRO A 56 -1.17 3.16 15.84
N LEU A 57 -1.63 2.60 14.71
CA LEU A 57 -2.94 1.92 14.66
C LEU A 57 -3.00 0.67 15.54
N THR A 58 -1.87 0.22 16.07
CA THR A 58 -1.81 -0.86 17.07
C THR A 58 -2.26 -0.44 18.46
N GLU A 59 -2.34 0.87 18.72
CA GLU A 59 -2.62 1.46 20.03
C GLU A 59 -3.97 2.19 20.07
N VAL A 60 -4.72 2.19 18.96
CA VAL A 60 -6.06 2.79 18.87
C VAL A 60 -7.15 1.75 19.10
N GLU A 61 -8.36 2.20 19.41
CA GLU A 61 -9.53 1.33 19.56
C GLU A 61 -9.95 0.76 18.19
N TRP A 62 -10.09 -0.57 18.11
CA TRP A 62 -10.68 -1.26 16.96
C TRP A 62 -12.06 -1.78 17.31
N VAL A 63 -13.00 -1.61 16.40
CA VAL A 63 -14.39 -2.04 16.56
C VAL A 63 -14.79 -2.92 15.38
N LYS A 64 -15.69 -3.87 15.62
CA LYS A 64 -16.37 -4.57 14.53
C LYS A 64 -17.26 -3.58 13.80
N TYR A 65 -17.21 -3.64 12.48
CA TYR A 65 -18.03 -2.79 11.62
C TYR A 65 -18.71 -3.65 10.56
N ASP A 66 -20.03 -3.50 10.47
CA ASP A 66 -20.86 -4.24 9.53
C ASP A 66 -21.04 -3.38 8.28
N PHE A 67 -20.27 -3.71 7.24
CA PHE A 67 -20.36 -3.06 5.93
C PHE A 67 -21.70 -3.36 5.27
N LYS A 68 -22.36 -2.30 4.79
CA LYS A 68 -23.65 -2.40 4.09
C LYS A 68 -23.45 -2.91 2.67
N GLU A 69 -22.37 -2.44 2.02
CA GLU A 69 -22.05 -2.85 0.67
C GLU A 69 -21.52 -4.30 0.63
N PRO A 70 -21.95 -5.12 -0.35
CA PRO A 70 -21.50 -6.49 -0.44
C PRO A 70 -20.03 -6.58 -0.83
N LEU A 71 -19.23 -7.21 0.05
CA LEU A 71 -17.80 -7.47 -0.20
C LEU A 71 -17.60 -8.79 -0.96
N LEU A 72 -16.63 -8.81 -1.88
CA LEU A 72 -16.29 -9.94 -2.74
C LEU A 72 -15.66 -11.11 -1.97
N ARG A 73 -14.73 -10.83 -1.04
CA ARG A 73 -13.91 -11.86 -0.37
C ARG A 73 -13.69 -11.64 1.12
N LEU A 74 -13.65 -10.41 1.61
CA LEU A 74 -13.26 -10.15 3.01
C LEU A 74 -14.19 -10.83 4.03
N ASN A 75 -15.49 -10.94 3.77
CA ASN A 75 -16.41 -11.68 4.65
C ASN A 75 -16.07 -13.18 4.75
N GLN A 76 -15.51 -13.79 3.69
CA GLN A 76 -15.05 -15.18 3.70
C GLN A 76 -13.69 -15.32 4.41
N VAL A 77 -12.83 -14.29 4.29
CA VAL A 77 -11.52 -14.27 4.95
C VAL A 77 -11.66 -14.01 6.46
N PHE A 78 -12.65 -13.20 6.86
CA PHE A 78 -12.92 -12.79 8.24
C PHE A 78 -14.35 -13.18 8.66
N PRO A 79 -14.65 -14.49 8.81
CA PRO A 79 -16.01 -14.96 9.11
C PRO A 79 -16.54 -14.53 10.49
N LYS A 80 -15.68 -14.01 11.38
CA LYS A 80 -16.05 -13.51 12.71
C LYS A 80 -16.41 -12.01 12.73
N GLY A 81 -16.42 -11.38 11.55
CA GLY A 81 -16.59 -9.94 11.37
C GLY A 81 -15.27 -9.23 11.05
N ILE A 82 -15.38 -8.09 10.38
CA ILE A 82 -14.27 -7.22 10.01
C ILE A 82 -14.12 -6.16 11.11
N GLU A 83 -12.92 -6.01 11.63
CA GLU A 83 -12.59 -4.94 12.58
C GLU A 83 -11.88 -3.80 11.86
N ILE A 84 -12.19 -2.57 12.24
CA ILE A 84 -11.55 -1.35 11.74
C ILE A 84 -11.15 -0.43 12.91
N PRO A 85 -10.21 0.51 12.73
CA PRO A 85 -9.98 1.58 13.69
C PRO A 85 -11.25 2.42 13.87
N LYS A 86 -11.75 2.56 15.09
CA LYS A 86 -12.97 3.33 15.39
C LYS A 86 -12.86 4.78 14.93
N MET A 87 -11.65 5.34 15.01
CA MET A 87 -11.37 6.71 14.59
C MET A 87 -11.59 6.97 13.09
N TYR A 88 -11.65 5.93 12.25
CA TYR A 88 -11.85 6.09 10.81
C TYR A 88 -13.27 6.45 10.42
N ILE A 89 -14.26 6.03 11.21
CA ILE A 89 -15.68 6.20 10.91
C ILE A 89 -16.01 7.71 10.81
N GLY A 90 -16.49 8.14 9.65
CA GLY A 90 -16.93 9.52 9.41
C GLY A 90 -15.78 10.53 9.28
N LYS A 91 -14.53 10.09 9.12
CA LYS A 91 -13.38 10.99 8.90
C LYS A 91 -12.89 10.90 7.46
N ASN A 92 -12.40 12.01 6.92
CA ASN A 92 -11.67 11.99 5.65
C ASN A 92 -10.36 11.20 5.81
N VAL A 93 -9.90 10.59 4.73
CA VAL A 93 -8.61 9.89 4.68
C VAL A 93 -7.73 10.44 3.56
N ILE A 94 -6.45 10.62 3.85
CA ILE A 94 -5.45 11.01 2.86
C ILE A 94 -4.36 9.94 2.82
N HIS A 95 -4.21 9.27 1.68
CA HIS A 95 -3.17 8.27 1.49
C HIS A 95 -1.87 8.89 1.02
N LEU A 96 -0.77 8.40 1.59
CA LEU A 96 0.60 8.76 1.21
C LEU A 96 1.36 7.55 0.64
N PRO A 97 0.90 6.93 -0.47
CA PRO A 97 1.60 5.79 -1.08
C PRO A 97 2.89 6.22 -1.79
N THR A 98 3.70 5.24 -2.16
CA THR A 98 4.89 5.41 -3.03
C THR A 98 4.67 4.68 -4.35
N VAL A 99 5.14 5.26 -5.47
CA VAL A 99 5.16 4.60 -6.78
C VAL A 99 6.16 3.45 -6.75
N LYS A 100 5.66 2.21 -6.76
CA LYS A 100 6.53 1.03 -6.85
C LYS A 100 5.80 -0.19 -7.41
N THR A 101 6.59 -1.10 -7.94
CA THR A 101 6.19 -2.44 -8.37
C THR A 101 5.95 -3.37 -7.18
N HIS A 102 5.14 -4.41 -7.37
CA HIS A 102 4.83 -5.40 -6.35
C HIS A 102 4.51 -6.77 -6.95
N GLY A 103 5.16 -7.83 -6.46
CA GLY A 103 5.04 -9.17 -7.05
C GLY A 103 3.67 -9.85 -6.91
N HIS A 104 2.76 -9.36 -6.06
CA HIS A 104 1.40 -9.91 -5.91
C HIS A 104 0.31 -9.14 -6.65
N SER A 105 0.51 -7.85 -6.93
CA SER A 105 -0.54 -6.95 -7.44
C SER A 105 -0.06 -6.15 -8.65
N THR A 106 1.08 -6.52 -9.23
CA THR A 106 1.84 -5.78 -10.25
C THR A 106 2.44 -4.48 -9.73
N THR A 107 1.62 -3.63 -9.10
CA THR A 107 1.96 -2.32 -8.55
C THR A 107 1.52 -2.21 -7.09
N THR A 108 2.04 -1.22 -6.37
CA THR A 108 1.36 -0.63 -5.20
C THR A 108 0.80 0.72 -5.56
N GLY A 109 -0.08 1.23 -4.71
CA GLY A 109 -0.72 2.52 -4.90
C GLY A 109 -1.62 2.88 -3.73
N SER A 110 -2.50 3.85 -3.96
CA SER A 110 -3.50 4.36 -3.03
C SER A 110 -4.36 3.23 -2.46
N ILE A 111 -4.98 2.41 -3.30
CA ILE A 111 -5.90 1.36 -2.84
C ILE A 111 -5.16 0.37 -1.95
N LYS A 112 -3.93 -0.01 -2.33
CA LYS A 112 -3.11 -0.93 -1.54
C LYS A 112 -2.60 -0.34 -0.23
N ASN A 113 -2.49 0.98 -0.11
CA ASN A 113 -2.09 1.64 1.12
C ASN A 113 -3.10 1.37 2.25
N SER A 114 -4.40 1.34 1.92
CA SER A 114 -5.49 1.03 2.84
C SER A 114 -5.39 -0.37 3.47
N PHE A 115 -4.71 -1.31 2.80
CA PHE A 115 -4.50 -2.68 3.30
C PHE A 115 -3.77 -2.68 4.66
N GLY A 116 -2.88 -1.70 4.88
CA GLY A 116 -2.23 -1.47 6.16
C GLY A 116 -3.18 -0.92 7.21
N GLY A 117 -4.01 0.06 6.84
CA GLY A 117 -4.90 0.78 7.76
C GLY A 117 -6.16 0.01 8.18
N LEU A 118 -6.72 -0.82 7.31
CA LEU A 118 -8.04 -1.44 7.51
C LEU A 118 -8.00 -2.91 7.93
N LEU A 119 -6.85 -3.59 7.81
CA LEU A 119 -6.75 -5.02 8.14
C LEU A 119 -5.73 -5.30 9.25
N LYS A 120 -6.17 -6.00 10.30
CA LYS A 120 -5.33 -6.55 11.38
C LYS A 120 -4.39 -7.67 10.88
N GLU A 121 -3.56 -8.18 11.80
CA GLU A 121 -2.43 -9.09 11.56
C GLU A 121 -2.75 -10.36 10.75
N VAL A 122 -3.99 -10.86 10.80
CA VAL A 122 -4.43 -12.09 10.12
C VAL A 122 -4.61 -11.91 8.58
N ARG A 123 -4.17 -10.78 8.03
CA ARG A 123 -4.27 -10.44 6.59
C ARG A 123 -3.45 -11.31 5.63
N HIS A 124 -2.68 -12.29 6.11
CA HIS A 124 -1.88 -13.17 5.24
C HIS A 124 -2.77 -14.07 4.37
N TYR A 125 -3.97 -14.41 4.85
CA TYR A 125 -4.97 -15.15 4.07
C TYR A 125 -5.53 -14.33 2.91
N ALA A 126 -5.58 -13.01 3.06
CA ALA A 126 -6.05 -12.10 2.01
C ALA A 126 -5.13 -12.08 0.78
N HIS A 127 -3.84 -12.44 0.92
CA HIS A 127 -2.91 -12.47 -0.22
C HIS A 127 -3.30 -13.46 -1.33
N LYS A 128 -4.11 -14.48 -1.00
CA LYS A 128 -4.64 -15.43 -1.99
C LYS A 128 -5.56 -14.75 -3.00
N TYR A 129 -6.37 -13.81 -2.53
CA TYR A 129 -7.37 -13.06 -3.30
C TYR A 129 -7.03 -11.58 -3.35
N MET A 130 -5.74 -11.25 -3.54
CA MET A 130 -5.22 -9.89 -3.39
C MET A 130 -6.00 -8.86 -4.21
N HIS A 131 -6.36 -9.17 -5.46
CA HIS A 131 -7.05 -8.21 -6.30
C HIS A 131 -8.49 -7.95 -5.84
N GLU A 132 -9.23 -9.01 -5.50
CA GLU A 132 -10.59 -8.89 -4.97
C GLU A 132 -10.61 -8.20 -3.61
N VAL A 133 -9.62 -8.47 -2.76
CA VAL A 133 -9.48 -7.79 -1.47
C VAL A 133 -9.16 -6.31 -1.65
N LEU A 134 -8.38 -5.91 -2.66
CA LEU A 134 -8.15 -4.50 -2.94
C LEU A 134 -9.44 -3.78 -3.36
N VAL A 135 -10.31 -4.45 -4.13
CA VAL A 135 -11.63 -3.93 -4.47
C VAL A 135 -12.49 -3.78 -3.20
N ASP A 136 -12.52 -4.80 -2.34
CA ASP A 136 -13.24 -4.74 -1.06
C ASP A 136 -12.76 -3.58 -0.18
N LEU A 137 -11.45 -3.36 -0.13
CA LEU A 137 -10.88 -2.26 0.64
C LEU A 137 -11.30 -0.90 0.10
N LEU A 138 -11.40 -0.72 -1.23
CA LEU A 138 -11.93 0.53 -1.78
C LEU A 138 -13.41 0.74 -1.43
N ILE A 139 -14.22 -0.33 -1.48
CA ILE A 139 -15.63 -0.29 -1.06
C ILE A 139 -15.72 0.13 0.41
N MET A 140 -14.97 -0.54 1.30
CA MET A 140 -14.91 -0.21 2.72
C MET A 140 -14.52 1.25 2.95
N GLN A 141 -13.52 1.76 2.22
CA GLN A 141 -13.09 3.15 2.37
C GLN A 141 -14.17 4.14 1.98
N LYS A 142 -14.88 3.91 0.88
CA LYS A 142 -15.99 4.78 0.46
C LYS A 142 -17.15 4.78 1.44
N GLU A 143 -17.38 3.67 2.15
CA GLU A 143 -18.41 3.60 3.19
C GLU A 143 -17.97 4.32 4.48
N LEU A 144 -16.69 4.24 4.84
CA LEU A 144 -16.18 4.82 6.09
C LEU A 144 -15.86 6.32 5.99
N HIS A 145 -15.36 6.75 4.85
CA HIS A 145 -14.73 8.06 4.68
C HIS A 145 -15.56 8.96 3.75
N PRO A 146 -16.08 10.10 4.23
CA PRO A 146 -16.79 11.06 3.37
C PRO A 146 -15.91 11.68 2.29
N GLY A 147 -14.58 11.67 2.48
CA GLY A 147 -13.59 12.14 1.51
C GLY A 147 -12.35 11.24 1.51
N ILE A 148 -11.90 10.88 0.32
CA ILE A 148 -10.67 10.12 0.08
C ILE A 148 -9.79 10.97 -0.82
N PHE A 149 -8.55 11.19 -0.42
CA PHE A 149 -7.55 11.85 -1.24
C PHE A 149 -6.25 11.07 -1.20
N SER A 150 -5.44 11.17 -2.23
CA SER A 150 -4.15 10.48 -2.31
C SER A 150 -3.11 11.45 -2.84
N VAL A 151 -1.97 11.50 -2.16
CA VAL A 151 -0.76 12.16 -2.64
C VAL A 151 0.28 11.06 -2.74
N MET A 152 0.64 10.62 -3.95
CA MET A 152 1.56 9.52 -4.19
C MET A 152 2.97 10.03 -4.48
N ASP A 153 3.96 9.51 -3.74
CA ASP A 153 5.36 9.87 -3.91
C ASP A 153 5.99 9.07 -5.04
N GLY A 154 6.30 9.74 -6.14
CA GLY A 154 7.07 9.20 -7.27
C GLY A 154 8.46 9.82 -7.39
N THR A 155 8.94 10.58 -6.41
CA THR A 155 10.28 11.18 -6.47
C THR A 155 11.36 10.10 -6.54
N VAL A 156 11.24 9.08 -5.69
CA VAL A 156 12.02 7.84 -5.70
C VAL A 156 11.06 6.67 -5.84
N CYS A 157 11.04 6.08 -7.03
CA CYS A 157 10.20 4.95 -7.36
C CYS A 157 10.89 3.60 -7.09
N GLY A 158 10.11 2.54 -6.92
CA GLY A 158 10.62 1.17 -6.74
C GLY A 158 10.37 0.25 -7.94
N ASP A 159 11.42 -0.10 -8.68
CA ASP A 159 11.37 -1.05 -9.81
C ASP A 159 11.78 -2.48 -9.38
N GLY A 160 11.34 -3.50 -10.13
CA GLY A 160 11.80 -4.88 -9.96
C GLY A 160 11.01 -5.73 -8.96
N ALA A 161 11.73 -6.40 -8.07
CA ALA A 161 11.18 -7.41 -7.18
C ALA A 161 10.72 -6.80 -5.84
N GLY A 162 9.67 -5.98 -5.90
CA GLY A 162 9.00 -5.44 -4.72
C GLY A 162 8.30 -6.50 -3.85
N PRO A 163 8.13 -6.26 -2.53
CA PRO A 163 8.30 -4.96 -1.87
C PRO A 163 9.69 -4.71 -1.27
N ARG A 164 10.59 -5.71 -1.20
CA ARG A 164 11.88 -5.59 -0.48
C ARG A 164 13.11 -5.52 -1.38
N THR A 165 13.14 -6.28 -2.48
CA THR A 165 14.32 -6.43 -3.34
C THR A 165 14.22 -5.55 -4.58
N MET A 166 13.92 -4.27 -4.36
CA MET A 166 13.65 -3.31 -5.43
C MET A 166 14.93 -2.63 -5.93
N GLU A 167 14.81 -1.98 -7.08
CA GLU A 167 15.78 -1.05 -7.65
C GLU A 167 15.19 0.36 -7.54
N PRO A 168 15.77 1.23 -6.70
CA PRO A 168 15.27 2.59 -6.59
C PRO A 168 15.58 3.36 -7.89
N LYS A 169 14.61 4.13 -8.37
CA LYS A 169 14.70 4.94 -9.60
C LYS A 169 14.21 6.36 -9.30
N ILE A 170 15.05 7.37 -9.53
CA ILE A 170 14.65 8.78 -9.38
C ILE A 170 13.76 9.16 -10.55
N LYS A 171 12.56 9.67 -10.27
CA LYS A 171 11.60 10.16 -11.27
C LYS A 171 11.05 11.55 -10.96
N ASN A 172 11.29 12.07 -9.76
CA ASN A 172 11.00 13.47 -9.37
C ASN A 172 9.57 13.95 -9.63
N LEU A 173 8.58 13.09 -9.40
CA LEU A 173 7.16 13.45 -9.56
C LEU A 173 6.35 13.19 -8.30
N ILE A 174 5.26 13.95 -8.15
CA ILE A 174 4.21 13.71 -7.16
C ILE A 174 2.89 13.60 -7.92
N LEU A 175 2.11 12.56 -7.64
CA LEU A 175 0.75 12.43 -8.16
C LEU A 175 -0.24 12.79 -7.06
N ALA A 176 -1.35 13.43 -7.40
CA ALA A 176 -2.41 13.72 -6.46
C ALA A 176 -3.79 13.50 -7.10
N SER A 177 -4.72 12.90 -6.36
CA SER A 177 -6.08 12.64 -6.86
C SER A 177 -7.08 12.37 -5.72
N GLY A 178 -8.33 12.76 -5.93
CA GLY A 178 -9.48 12.31 -5.13
C GLY A 178 -10.04 10.95 -5.55
N ASP A 179 -9.58 10.41 -6.68
CA ASP A 179 -9.95 9.08 -7.17
C ASP A 179 -8.75 8.12 -7.03
N SER A 180 -8.86 7.18 -6.08
CA SER A 180 -7.87 6.14 -5.81
C SER A 180 -7.63 5.19 -7.00
N VAL A 181 -8.64 4.95 -7.85
CA VAL A 181 -8.50 4.11 -9.04
C VAL A 181 -7.73 4.87 -10.12
N ALA A 182 -8.05 6.15 -10.32
CA ALA A 182 -7.41 6.99 -11.32
C ALA A 182 -5.91 7.19 -11.04
N ILE A 183 -5.55 7.50 -9.78
CA ILE A 183 -4.13 7.68 -9.43
C ILE A 183 -3.32 6.38 -9.56
N ASP A 184 -3.91 5.22 -9.21
CA ASP A 184 -3.27 3.92 -9.36
C ASP A 184 -3.14 3.53 -10.85
N SER A 185 -4.12 3.91 -11.67
CA SER A 185 -4.08 3.73 -13.13
C SER A 185 -2.98 4.57 -13.79
N ILE A 186 -2.93 5.87 -13.51
CA ILE A 186 -1.88 6.74 -14.04
C ILE A 186 -0.50 6.30 -13.54
N ALA A 187 -0.35 5.94 -12.26
CA ALA A 187 0.90 5.40 -11.75
C ALA A 187 1.32 4.10 -12.47
N ALA A 188 0.37 3.20 -12.77
CA ALA A 188 0.65 1.99 -13.55
C ALA A 188 1.10 2.31 -14.99
N LYS A 189 0.41 3.24 -15.68
CA LYS A 189 0.78 3.72 -17.01
C LYS A 189 2.20 4.30 -17.03
N LEU A 190 2.51 5.19 -16.09
CA LEU A 190 3.83 5.80 -15.96
C LEU A 190 4.93 4.75 -15.73
N MET A 191 4.65 3.71 -14.94
CA MET A 191 5.58 2.58 -14.76
C MET A 191 5.77 1.72 -16.02
N GLY A 192 4.92 1.88 -17.04
CA GLY A 192 4.97 1.15 -18.29
C GLY A 192 4.04 -0.07 -18.35
N PHE A 193 3.06 -0.15 -17.46
CA PHE A 193 2.02 -1.19 -17.48
C PHE A 193 0.74 -0.66 -18.11
N ASN A 194 -0.01 -1.53 -18.77
CA ASN A 194 -1.39 -1.23 -19.14
C ASN A 194 -2.28 -1.34 -17.88
N PRO A 195 -2.94 -0.26 -17.43
CA PRO A 195 -3.74 -0.29 -16.20
C PRO A 195 -4.90 -1.28 -16.24
N MET A 196 -5.53 -1.45 -17.41
CA MET A 196 -6.69 -2.36 -17.56
C MET A 196 -6.30 -3.84 -17.57
N ASP A 197 -5.01 -4.16 -17.72
CA ASP A 197 -4.49 -5.51 -17.51
C ASP A 197 -4.29 -5.85 -16.03
N ILE A 198 -4.32 -4.85 -15.14
CA ILE A 198 -4.19 -5.04 -13.69
C ILE A 198 -5.57 -5.33 -13.08
N PRO A 199 -5.82 -6.56 -12.56
CA PRO A 199 -7.18 -6.98 -12.25
C PRO A 199 -7.94 -6.10 -11.25
N TYR A 200 -7.27 -5.53 -10.24
CA TYR A 200 -7.98 -4.68 -9.26
C TYR A 200 -8.41 -3.34 -9.87
N ILE A 201 -7.59 -2.73 -10.74
CA ILE A 201 -7.92 -1.48 -11.43
C ILE A 201 -9.12 -1.72 -12.34
N ARG A 202 -9.03 -2.74 -13.20
CA ARG A 202 -10.13 -3.13 -14.09
C ARG A 202 -11.41 -3.42 -13.31
N MET A 203 -11.35 -4.25 -12.27
CA MET A 203 -12.53 -4.59 -11.46
C MET A 203 -13.16 -3.39 -10.76
N CYS A 204 -12.36 -2.42 -10.30
CA CYS A 204 -12.87 -1.18 -9.71
C CYS A 204 -13.56 -0.31 -10.76
N HIS A 205 -12.95 -0.17 -11.95
CA HIS A 205 -13.51 0.58 -13.06
C HIS A 205 -14.84 -0.02 -13.56
N GLU A 206 -14.87 -1.33 -13.82
CA GLU A 206 -16.08 -2.05 -14.24
C GLU A 206 -17.24 -1.95 -13.22
N ARG A 207 -16.93 -1.68 -11.94
CA ARG A 207 -17.92 -1.50 -10.87
C ARG A 207 -18.30 -0.04 -10.62
N GLY A 208 -17.75 0.91 -11.37
CA GLY A 208 -17.97 2.34 -11.15
C GLY A 208 -17.39 2.85 -9.82
N LEU A 209 -16.40 2.16 -9.24
CA LEU A 209 -15.76 2.59 -8.00
C LEU A 209 -14.73 3.72 -8.24
N GLY A 210 -14.35 3.96 -9.48
CA GLY A 210 -13.45 5.03 -9.92
C GLY A 210 -13.01 4.78 -11.36
N THR A 211 -12.17 5.65 -11.89
CA THR A 211 -11.80 5.64 -13.31
C THR A 211 -10.49 4.90 -13.52
N GLY A 212 -10.53 3.75 -14.20
CA GLY A 212 -9.34 2.93 -14.47
C GLY A 212 -8.76 3.12 -15.87
N ASP A 213 -9.55 3.53 -16.84
CA ASP A 213 -9.07 3.80 -18.21
C ASP A 213 -8.34 5.15 -18.26
N PRO A 214 -7.03 5.20 -18.59
CA PRO A 214 -6.31 6.46 -18.75
C PRO A 214 -6.90 7.43 -19.76
N ALA A 215 -7.65 6.96 -20.76
CA ALA A 215 -8.30 7.82 -21.76
C ALA A 215 -9.45 8.65 -21.16
N GLU A 216 -10.00 8.20 -20.03
CA GLU A 216 -11.09 8.87 -19.30
C GLU A 216 -10.58 9.74 -18.14
N ILE A 217 -9.26 9.79 -17.92
CA ILE A 217 -8.65 10.53 -16.81
C ILE A 217 -8.06 11.84 -17.35
N GLU A 218 -8.57 12.96 -16.84
CA GLU A 218 -7.95 14.27 -17.04
C GLU A 218 -6.71 14.42 -16.16
N VAL A 219 -5.55 14.63 -16.78
CA VAL A 219 -4.29 14.87 -16.07
C VAL A 219 -4.03 16.37 -16.04
N MET A 220 -4.00 16.91 -14.83
CA MET A 220 -3.65 18.31 -14.58
C MET A 220 -2.15 18.44 -14.27
N GLY A 221 -1.49 19.46 -14.83
CA GLY A 221 -0.09 19.75 -14.56
C GLY A 221 0.83 19.35 -15.72
N GLU A 222 1.88 18.57 -15.42
CA GLU A 222 2.85 18.13 -16.43
C GLU A 222 2.22 17.19 -17.46
N ASP A 223 2.60 17.35 -18.73
CA ASP A 223 2.21 16.40 -19.77
C ASP A 223 2.95 15.08 -19.56
N ILE A 224 2.17 14.01 -19.40
CA ILE A 224 2.67 12.66 -19.15
C ILE A 224 2.44 11.70 -20.32
N ALA A 225 1.96 12.18 -21.47
CA ALA A 225 1.57 11.33 -22.60
C ALA A 225 2.70 10.39 -23.06
N GLU A 226 3.92 10.91 -23.15
CA GLU A 226 5.12 10.21 -23.61
C GLU A 226 5.94 9.59 -22.46
N ILE A 227 5.45 9.66 -21.21
CA ILE A 227 6.20 9.15 -20.07
C ILE A 227 5.97 7.64 -19.91
N ASN A 228 7.05 6.88 -20.02
CA ASN A 228 7.10 5.46 -19.68
C ASN A 228 8.43 5.13 -19.00
N PHE A 229 8.39 4.62 -17.78
CA PHE A 229 9.60 4.31 -17.02
C PHE A 229 10.22 2.97 -17.36
N GLY A 230 9.52 2.11 -18.11
CA GLY A 230 9.98 0.79 -18.49
C GLY A 230 10.22 -0.15 -17.31
N PHE A 231 9.46 0.02 -16.22
CA PHE A 231 9.60 -0.82 -15.04
C PHE A 231 9.17 -2.26 -15.33
N LYS A 232 9.72 -3.18 -14.54
CA LYS A 232 9.43 -4.60 -14.65
C LYS A 232 9.04 -5.14 -13.30
N SER A 233 7.78 -5.59 -13.16
CA SER A 233 7.36 -6.31 -11.97
C SER A 233 7.96 -7.72 -11.99
N LYS A 234 8.77 -8.04 -10.97
CA LYS A 234 9.34 -9.39 -10.78
C LYS A 234 8.88 -9.97 -9.46
N LYS A 235 8.77 -11.28 -9.39
CA LYS A 235 8.53 -11.99 -8.13
C LYS A 235 9.88 -12.31 -7.50
N SER A 236 10.07 -11.91 -6.24
CA SER A 236 11.24 -12.37 -5.47
C SER A 236 11.13 -13.88 -5.20
N PHE A 237 12.23 -14.52 -4.80
CA PHE A 237 12.22 -15.95 -4.44
C PHE A 237 11.18 -16.27 -3.35
N VAL A 238 11.05 -15.38 -2.36
CA VAL A 238 10.06 -15.50 -1.27
C VAL A 238 8.63 -15.40 -1.81
N ILE A 239 8.33 -14.43 -2.69
CA ILE A 239 6.99 -14.28 -3.28
C ILE A 239 6.65 -15.43 -4.21
N TRP A 240 7.63 -15.89 -5.01
CA TRP A 240 7.46 -17.04 -5.88
C TRP A 240 7.13 -18.30 -5.08
N GLY A 241 7.87 -18.56 -4.00
CA GLY A 241 7.60 -19.67 -3.07
C GLY A 241 6.23 -19.58 -2.42
N ASP A 242 5.85 -18.41 -1.90
CA ASP A 242 4.51 -18.17 -1.34
C ASP A 242 3.39 -18.45 -2.37
N GLN A 243 3.56 -18.02 -3.62
CA GLN A 243 2.60 -18.30 -4.68
C GLN A 243 2.53 -19.79 -5.05
N MET A 244 3.65 -20.52 -5.05
CA MET A 244 3.65 -21.96 -5.28
C MET A 244 2.88 -22.71 -4.19
N ILE A 245 3.00 -22.27 -2.93
CA ILE A 245 2.26 -22.85 -1.81
C ILE A 245 0.77 -22.51 -1.88
N ARG A 246 0.39 -21.29 -2.28
CA ARG A 246 -1.02 -20.85 -2.27
C ARG A 246 -1.82 -21.21 -3.52
N LYS A 247 -1.16 -21.19 -4.68
CA LYS A 247 -1.79 -21.31 -6.01
C LYS A 247 -1.13 -22.36 -6.90
N GLY A 248 0.08 -22.82 -6.57
CA GLY A 248 0.84 -23.77 -7.38
C GLY A 248 0.73 -25.22 -6.90
N PHE A 249 1.68 -26.03 -7.33
CA PHE A 249 1.72 -27.48 -7.08
C PHE A 249 1.89 -27.85 -5.60
N LEU A 250 2.36 -26.92 -4.75
CA LEU A 250 2.51 -27.12 -3.31
C LEU A 250 1.22 -26.86 -2.53
N ARG A 251 0.11 -26.50 -3.21
CA ARG A 251 -1.20 -26.26 -2.60
C ARG A 251 -1.73 -27.38 -1.68
N PRO A 252 -1.51 -28.68 -1.95
CA PRO A 252 -1.93 -29.73 -1.00
C PRO A 252 -1.31 -29.58 0.40
N PHE A 253 -0.14 -28.93 0.49
CA PHE A 253 0.59 -28.69 1.73
C PHE A 253 0.30 -27.31 2.36
N GLU A 254 -0.59 -26.50 1.78
CA GLU A 254 -0.93 -25.13 2.24
C GLU A 254 -1.32 -25.10 3.73
N LYS A 255 -2.11 -26.08 4.18
CA LYS A 255 -2.52 -26.18 5.60
C LYS A 255 -1.35 -26.48 6.54
N ILE A 256 -0.41 -27.32 6.13
CA ILE A 256 0.75 -27.70 6.96
C ILE A 256 1.78 -26.57 6.99
N LEU A 257 2.03 -25.92 5.85
CA LEU A 257 3.08 -24.92 5.72
C LEU A 257 2.66 -23.53 6.21
N LEU A 258 1.37 -23.18 6.09
CA LEU A 258 0.87 -21.82 6.39
C LEU A 258 -0.21 -21.76 7.48
N HIS A 259 -0.66 -22.90 8.04
CA HIS A 259 -1.69 -22.91 9.11
C HIS A 259 -1.28 -23.77 10.33
N SER A 260 -0.03 -24.24 10.37
CA SER A 260 0.56 -24.99 11.49
C SER A 260 1.37 -24.08 12.42
N PRO A 261 1.60 -24.44 13.71
CA PRO A 261 2.57 -23.77 14.59
C PRO A 261 3.97 -23.63 14.00
N LEU A 262 4.29 -24.42 12.97
CA LEU A 262 5.54 -24.32 12.22
C LEU A 262 5.69 -22.99 11.45
N ILE A 263 4.64 -22.18 11.29
CA ILE A 263 4.65 -20.93 10.48
C ILE A 263 5.82 -19.98 10.77
N CYS A 264 6.42 -20.05 11.96
CA CYS A 264 7.64 -19.34 12.34
C CYS A 264 8.80 -19.51 11.34
N TRP A 265 8.86 -20.62 10.61
CA TRP A 265 9.89 -20.87 9.60
C TRP A 265 9.82 -19.88 8.43
N ALA A 266 8.61 -19.42 8.04
CA ALA A 266 8.45 -18.54 6.88
C ALA A 266 8.93 -17.10 7.13
N PRO A 267 8.56 -16.42 8.25
CA PRO A 267 9.17 -15.16 8.67
C PRO A 267 10.68 -15.31 8.91
N PHE A 268 11.14 -16.42 9.50
CA PHE A 268 12.57 -16.67 9.70
C PHE A 268 13.34 -16.78 8.38
N ALA A 269 12.87 -17.60 7.44
CA ALA A 269 13.49 -17.77 6.12
C ALA A 269 13.48 -16.44 5.32
N SER A 270 12.39 -15.67 5.42
CA SER A 270 12.31 -14.32 4.85
C SER A 270 13.37 -13.40 5.45
N ASN A 271 13.53 -13.38 6.78
CA ASN A 271 14.53 -12.55 7.44
C ASN A 271 15.96 -12.99 7.09
N VAL A 272 16.26 -14.28 7.07
CA VAL A 272 17.57 -14.80 6.64
C VAL A 272 17.89 -14.36 5.20
N TYR A 273 16.95 -14.54 4.28
CA TYR A 273 17.16 -14.13 2.89
C TYR A 273 17.34 -12.62 2.74
N HIS A 274 16.49 -11.81 3.38
CA HIS A 274 16.55 -10.35 3.20
C HIS A 274 17.69 -9.70 3.98
N ASP A 275 17.88 -10.07 5.25
CA ASP A 275 18.77 -9.35 6.16
C ASP A 275 20.19 -9.93 6.17
N LEU A 276 20.34 -11.26 6.00
CA LEU A 276 21.66 -11.91 6.04
C LEU A 276 22.27 -12.15 4.66
N LEU A 277 21.45 -12.28 3.61
CA LEU A 277 21.94 -12.54 2.25
C LEU A 277 21.80 -11.31 1.36
N TRP A 278 20.58 -10.87 1.07
CA TRP A 278 20.34 -9.86 0.05
C TRP A 278 20.84 -8.47 0.46
N TYR A 279 20.56 -8.02 1.68
CA TYR A 279 20.98 -6.68 2.12
C TYR A 279 22.51 -6.54 2.16
N PRO A 280 23.30 -7.46 2.74
CA PRO A 280 24.75 -7.33 2.75
C PRO A 280 25.40 -7.41 1.36
N THR A 281 24.83 -8.20 0.44
CA THR A 281 25.44 -8.45 -0.89
C THR A 281 24.99 -7.48 -1.97
N VAL A 282 23.71 -7.12 -1.99
CA VAL A 282 23.08 -6.32 -3.07
C VAL A 282 22.49 -5.03 -2.51
N GLY A 283 21.73 -5.12 -1.42
CA GLY A 283 20.98 -3.99 -0.86
C GLY A 283 21.87 -2.83 -0.43
N ARG A 284 22.94 -3.12 0.32
CA ARG A 284 23.88 -2.10 0.83
C ARG A 284 24.51 -1.30 -0.30
N LYS A 285 25.00 -1.98 -1.34
CA LYS A 285 25.60 -1.34 -2.52
C LYS A 285 24.59 -0.44 -3.25
N ARG A 286 23.36 -0.91 -3.42
CA ARG A 286 22.27 -0.14 -4.06
C ARG A 286 21.88 1.08 -3.24
N SER A 287 21.73 0.93 -1.93
CA SER A 287 21.43 2.04 -1.01
C SER A 287 22.56 3.06 -0.96
N SER A 288 23.84 2.63 -0.95
CA SER A 288 24.99 3.54 -0.91
C SER A 288 25.26 4.24 -2.24
N SER A 289 24.85 3.64 -3.36
CA SER A 289 24.96 4.25 -4.69
C SER A 289 23.83 5.23 -5.01
N PHE A 290 22.80 5.29 -4.17
CA PHE A 290 21.68 6.19 -4.36
C PHE A 290 22.01 7.55 -3.75
N PRO A 291 21.88 8.66 -4.51
CA PRO A 291 22.24 10.00 -4.06
C PRO A 291 21.31 10.53 -2.96
#